data_AF-A0A2W1AXF3-F1
#
_entry.id   AF-A0A2W1AXF3-F1
#
_cell.length_a   1.000
_cell.length_b   1.000
_cell.length_c   1.000
_cell.angle_alpha   90.00
_cell.angle_beta   90.00
_cell.angle_gamma   90.00
#
_symmetry.space_group_name_H-M   'P 1'
#
loop_
_entity.id
_entity.type
_entity.pdbx_description
1 polymer ?
#
loop_
_entity_poly.entity_id
_entity_poly.type
_entity_poly.pdbx_seq_one_letter_code
_entity_poly.pdbx_strand_id
1 'polypeptide(L)'
;MVNLDLSNNQMIECFTQNESKHPDVLVNHFVHGKAKGFAYESIRHFIDCLVTGEEFLIKLDDAINTSLVVLSILESAEKRIPVKVEYFNSD
;
A
#
# COMPACT_ATOMS: atom_id res chain seq x y z
N MET A 1 -8.74 20.90 15.29
CA MET A 1 -7.38 20.69 14.77
C MET A 1 -7.42 19.54 13.78
N VAL A 2 -6.78 19.69 12.62
CA VAL A 2 -6.59 18.61 11.65
C VAL A 2 -5.10 18.34 11.55
N ASN A 3 -4.69 17.09 11.79
CA ASN A 3 -3.32 16.63 11.66
C ASN A 3 -3.21 15.67 10.47
N LEU A 4 -2.05 15.68 9.81
CA LEU A 4 -1.74 14.80 8.69
C LEU A 4 -0.54 13.93 9.05
N ASP A 5 -0.78 12.66 9.35
CA ASP A 5 0.27 11.64 9.54
C ASP A 5 0.43 10.84 8.25
N LEU A 6 1.24 11.36 7.33
CA LEU A 6 1.51 10.74 6.03
C LEU A 6 2.49 9.55 6.11
N SER A 7 2.95 9.22 7.32
CA SER A 7 3.88 8.09 7.55
C SER A 7 3.18 6.83 8.05
N ASN A 8 1.88 6.93 8.38
CA ASN A 8 1.08 5.84 8.93
C ASN A 8 -0.26 5.70 8.20
N ASN A 9 -0.91 4.54 8.33
CA ASN A 9 -2.16 4.21 7.67
C ASN A 9 -3.37 5.04 8.14
N GLN A 10 -3.25 5.77 9.25
CA GLN A 10 -4.30 6.63 9.78
C GLN A 10 -4.47 7.90 8.95
N MET A 11 -3.40 8.40 8.33
CA MET A 11 -3.32 9.54 7.39
C MET A 11 -3.80 10.89 7.93
N ILE A 12 -5.04 10.97 8.40
CA ILE A 12 -5.71 12.19 8.85
C ILE A 12 -6.26 11.96 10.25
N GLU A 13 -6.02 12.91 11.14
CA GLU A 13 -6.61 12.94 12.47
C GLU A 13 -7.38 14.25 12.64
N CYS A 14 -8.65 14.14 13.02
CA CYS A 14 -9.52 15.29 13.24
C CYS A 14 -9.88 15.38 14.72
N PHE A 15 -9.46 16.46 15.36
CA PHE A 15 -9.80 16.78 16.75
C PHE A 15 -10.78 17.96 16.79
N THR A 16 -11.96 17.74 17.34
CA THR A 16 -12.97 18.78 17.60
C THR A 16 -13.11 18.98 19.12
N GLN A 17 -13.97 19.90 19.55
CA GLN A 17 -14.28 20.06 20.98
C GLN A 17 -15.00 18.83 21.56
N ASN A 18 -15.66 18.02 20.72
CA ASN A 18 -16.56 16.96 21.16
C ASN A 18 -16.02 15.54 20.87
N GLU A 19 -15.15 15.41 19.87
CA GLU A 19 -14.65 14.10 19.40
C GLU A 19 -13.24 14.19 18.82
N SER A 20 -12.52 13.08 18.90
CA SER A 20 -11.36 12.77 18.07
C SER A 20 -11.74 11.65 17.10
N LYS A 21 -11.45 11.83 15.81
CA LYS A 21 -11.76 10.85 14.76
C LYS A 21 -10.63 10.71 13.76
N HIS A 22 -10.50 9.48 13.26
CA HIS A 22 -9.60 9.13 12.16
C HIS A 22 -10.49 8.72 10.98
N PRO A 23 -10.80 9.63 10.04
CA PRO A 23 -11.61 9.28 8.89
C PRO A 23 -10.89 8.22 8.06
N ASP A 24 -11.59 7.14 7.75
CA ASP A 24 -11.08 6.14 6.80
C ASP A 24 -11.06 6.78 5.40
N VAL A 25 -9.85 7.06 4.91
CA VAL A 25 -9.62 7.67 3.59
C VAL A 25 -8.92 6.70 2.63
N LEU A 26 -8.43 5.56 3.12
CA LEU A 26 -7.69 4.57 2.32
C LEU A 26 -8.56 3.37 1.94
N VAL A 27 -9.44 2.94 2.85
CA VAL A 27 -10.27 1.74 2.72
C VAL A 27 -11.75 2.09 2.54
N ASN A 28 -12.12 3.36 2.75
CA ASN A 28 -13.48 3.80 2.51
C ASN A 28 -13.89 3.52 1.06
N HIS A 29 -14.82 2.59 0.94
CA HIS A 29 -15.18 1.95 -0.30
C HIS A 29 -16.24 2.73 -1.04
N PHE A 30 -16.77 3.86 -0.54
CA PHE A 30 -17.77 4.64 -1.25
C PHE A 30 -17.27 6.04 -1.65
N VAL A 31 -16.95 6.20 -2.93
CA VAL A 31 -16.65 7.51 -3.54
C VAL A 31 -17.83 7.91 -4.42
N HIS A 32 -18.49 9.02 -4.08
CA HIS A 32 -19.71 9.49 -4.75
C HIS A 32 -20.82 8.41 -4.85
N GLY A 33 -21.01 7.63 -3.78
CA GLY A 33 -22.04 6.58 -3.71
C GLY A 33 -21.73 5.31 -4.50
N LYS A 34 -20.54 5.18 -5.09
CA LYS A 34 -20.10 3.98 -5.80
C LYS A 34 -19.00 3.26 -5.03
N ALA A 35 -19.08 1.93 -5.05
CA ALA A 35 -18.04 1.07 -4.52
C ALA A 35 -16.73 1.30 -5.31
N LYS A 36 -15.80 2.08 -4.74
CA LYS A 36 -14.59 2.64 -5.36
C LYS A 36 -13.56 2.97 -4.28
N GLY A 37 -12.28 2.93 -4.62
CA GLY A 37 -11.19 3.27 -3.70
C GLY A 37 -9.99 2.35 -3.90
N PHE A 38 -8.83 2.73 -3.36
CA PHE A 38 -7.58 1.99 -3.56
C PHE A 38 -7.68 0.52 -3.12
N ALA A 39 -8.12 0.29 -1.88
CA ALA A 39 -8.29 -1.06 -1.35
C ALA A 39 -9.41 -1.83 -2.07
N TYR A 40 -10.54 -1.17 -2.33
CA TYR A 40 -11.69 -1.80 -3.00
C TYR A 40 -11.32 -2.30 -4.40
N GLU A 41 -10.69 -1.47 -5.23
CA GLU A 41 -10.30 -1.84 -6.60
C GLU A 41 -9.22 -2.93 -6.58
N SER A 42 -8.28 -2.89 -5.63
CA SER A 42 -7.25 -3.94 -5.51
C SER A 42 -7.85 -5.30 -5.17
N ILE A 43 -8.78 -5.35 -4.20
CA ILE A 43 -9.48 -6.60 -3.81
C ILE A 43 -10.39 -7.08 -4.94
N ARG A 44 -11.13 -6.16 -5.56
CA ARG A 44 -11.99 -6.48 -6.69
C ARG A 44 -11.20 -7.06 -7.85
N HIS A 45 -10.09 -6.42 -8.24
CA HIS A 45 -9.20 -6.91 -9.30
C HIS A 45 -8.71 -8.33 -9.00
N PHE A 46 -8.27 -8.57 -7.77
CA PHE A 46 -7.83 -9.89 -7.34
C PHE A 46 -8.93 -10.96 -7.50
N ILE A 47 -10.17 -10.65 -7.06
CA ILE A 47 -11.31 -11.54 -7.22
C ILE A 47 -11.68 -11.73 -8.69
N ASP A 48 -11.67 -10.65 -9.48
CA ASP A 48 -11.99 -10.69 -10.91
C ASP A 48 -11.03 -11.64 -11.64
N CYS A 49 -9.71 -11.55 -11.40
CA CYS A 49 -8.72 -12.49 -11.94
C CYS A 49 -8.95 -13.94 -11.50
N LEU A 50 -9.36 -14.18 -10.24
CA LEU A 50 -9.70 -15.54 -9.77
C LEU A 50 -10.91 -16.13 -10.51
N VAL A 51 -11.89 -15.30 -10.84
CA VAL A 51 -13.11 -15.72 -11.53
C VAL A 51 -12.86 -15.91 -13.03
N THR A 52 -12.13 -15.01 -13.66
CA THR A 52 -11.89 -15.04 -15.12
C THR A 52 -10.73 -15.97 -15.51
N GLY A 53 -9.80 -16.23 -14.60
CA GLY A 53 -8.54 -16.91 -14.89
C GLY A 53 -7.53 -16.03 -15.62
N GLU A 54 -7.78 -14.71 -15.72
CA GLU A 54 -6.82 -13.75 -16.27
C GLU A 54 -5.59 -13.63 -15.36
N GLU A 55 -4.44 -13.29 -15.95
CA GLU A 55 -3.23 -13.07 -15.17
C GLU A 55 -3.39 -11.91 -14.18
N PHE A 56 -2.86 -12.09 -12.97
CA PHE A 56 -2.78 -11.01 -11.99
C PHE A 56 -1.88 -9.90 -12.50
N LEU A 57 -2.36 -8.65 -12.38
CA LEU A 57 -1.59 -7.46 -12.71
C LEU A 57 -0.33 -7.32 -11.84
N ILE A 58 -0.42 -7.73 -10.58
CA ILE A 58 0.68 -7.75 -9.63
C ILE A 58 0.92 -9.21 -9.23
N LYS A 59 2.13 -9.70 -9.48
CA LYS A 59 2.56 -11.07 -9.16
C LYS A 59 3.29 -11.07 -7.82
N LEU A 60 3.48 -12.26 -7.25
CA LEU A 60 4.22 -12.43 -6.00
C LEU A 60 5.64 -11.86 -6.11
N ASP A 61 6.26 -12.02 -7.27
CA ASP A 61 7.63 -11.58 -7.54
C ASP A 61 7.78 -10.06 -7.42
N ASP A 62 6.74 -9.28 -7.77
CA ASP A 62 6.73 -7.83 -7.60
C ASP A 62 6.84 -7.44 -6.11
N ALA A 63 6.11 -8.16 -5.25
CA ALA A 63 6.14 -7.95 -3.81
C ALA A 63 7.48 -8.39 -3.18
N ILE A 64 8.05 -9.50 -3.64
CA ILE A 64 9.39 -9.96 -3.23
C ILE A 64 10.44 -8.92 -3.63
N ASN A 65 10.43 -8.47 -4.88
CA ASN A 65 11.41 -7.52 -5.40
C ASN A 65 11.29 -6.15 -4.72
N THR A 66 10.07 -5.68 -4.41
CA THR A 66 9.87 -4.46 -3.62
C THR A 66 10.48 -4.59 -2.22
N SER A 67 10.29 -5.74 -1.58
CA SER A 67 10.83 -6.00 -0.25
C SER A 67 12.37 -6.04 -0.27
N LEU A 68 12.97 -6.66 -1.29
CA LEU A 68 14.43 -6.70 -1.48
C LEU A 68 15.04 -5.31 -1.67
N VAL A 69 14.35 -4.41 -2.37
CA VAL A 69 14.75 -3.00 -2.49
C VAL A 69 14.76 -2.32 -1.12
N VAL A 70 13.68 -2.47 -0.33
CA VAL A 70 13.60 -1.87 1.01
C VAL A 70 14.71 -2.40 1.92
N LEU A 71 14.96 -3.71 1.92
CA LEU A 71 16.05 -4.31 2.69
C LEU A 71 17.42 -3.78 2.27
N SER A 72 17.66 -3.63 0.96
CA SER A 72 18.91 -3.07 0.44
C SER A 72 19.10 -1.60 0.84
N ILE A 73 18.02 -0.81 0.92
CA ILE A 73 18.06 0.57 1.43
C ILE A 73 18.48 0.58 2.91
N LEU A 74 17.90 -0.30 3.72
CA LEU A 74 18.25 -0.41 5.14
C LEU A 74 19.71 -0.81 5.33
N GLU A 75 20.19 -1.79 4.57
CA GLU A 75 21.59 -2.22 4.58
C GLU A 75 22.55 -1.10 4.14
N SER A 76 22.18 -0.34 3.09
CA SER A 76 22.97 0.79 2.62
C SER A 76 23.07 1.89 3.68
N ALA A 77 21.97 2.19 4.37
CA ALA A 77 21.93 3.16 5.45
C ALA A 77 22.84 2.76 6.62
N GLU A 78 22.86 1.48 6.98
CA GLU A 78 23.73 0.93 8.02
C GLU A 78 25.21 1.00 7.64
N LYS A 79 25.55 0.56 6.42
CA LYS A 79 26.95 0.49 5.96
C LYS A 79 27.52 1.82 5.46
N ARG A 80 26.65 2.82 5.20
CA ARG A 80 27.00 4.12 4.60
C ARG A 80 27.69 4.01 3.25
N ILE A 81 27.39 2.95 2.50
CA ILE A 81 27.86 2.75 1.13
C ILE A 81 26.68 2.31 0.26
N PRO A 82 26.70 2.57 -1.06
CA PRO A 82 25.71 2.02 -1.97
C PRO A 82 25.70 0.49 -1.92
N VAL A 83 24.52 -0.10 -1.79
CA VAL A 83 24.30 -1.56 -1.87
C VAL A 83 23.52 -1.85 -3.15
N LYS A 84 23.99 -2.82 -3.94
CA LYS A 84 23.29 -3.26 -5.16
C LYS A 84 22.14 -4.18 -4.77
N VAL A 85 20.95 -3.91 -5.31
CA VAL A 85 19.79 -4.79 -5.12
C VAL A 85 19.99 -6.09 -5.91
N GLU A 86 19.87 -7.22 -5.24
CA GLU A 86 19.78 -8.54 -5.87
C GLU A 86 18.30 -8.90 -5.98
N TYR A 87 17.77 -8.87 -7.19
CA TYR A 87 16.35 -9.17 -7.45
C TYR A 87 16.11 -10.68 -7.50
N PHE A 88 14.93 -11.07 -7.04
CA PHE A 88 14.40 -12.40 -7.27
C PHE A 88 13.95 -12.51 -8.74
N ASN A 89 14.59 -13.42 -9.46
CA ASN A 89 14.16 -13.83 -10.79
C ASN A 89 13.47 -15.19 -10.67
N SER A 90 12.18 -15.22 -10.96
CA SER A 90 11.49 -16.47 -11.30
C SER A 90 11.81 -16.79 -12.75
N ASP A 91 12.34 -17.98 -13.02
CA ASP A 91 12.44 -18.53 -14.38
C ASP A 91 11.05 -18.66 -15.02
#